data_AF-A0A967P067-F1
#
_entry.id   AF-A0A967P067-F1
#
_cell.length_a   1.000
_cell.length_b   1.000
_cell.length_c   1.000
_cell.angle_alpha   90.00
_cell.angle_beta   90.00
_cell.angle_gamma   90.00
#
_symmetry.space_group_name_H-M   'P 1'
#
loop_
_entity.id
_entity.type
_entity.pdbx_description
1 polymer ?
#
loop_
_entity_poly.entity_id
_entity_poly.type
_entity_poly.pdbx_seq_one_letter_code
_entity_poly.pdbx_strand_id
1 'polypeptide(L)'
;MRDSWKLKEQALPLLLGIKPDSIPSENEELVARLDDLWSHANKCVKQGVLEVRNRQGKEEAWEISPVEAYRWATIGRIEVPDELSTLMEFISSTVNKKNLTASELTTNSNDNNAADQFVWSREQVLGMALAILAAYPDKCRNSKGRVKVGKIISIINQKADFWLGNKKTGLTETAMKDLLNKWLNTLPEQMP
;
A
#
# COMPACT_ATOMS: atom_id res chain seq x y z
N MET A 1 1.86 -11.95 -5.81
CA MET A 1 2.14 -11.00 -6.91
C MET A 1 3.65 -10.91 -7.09
N ARG A 2 4.16 -10.77 -8.32
CA ARG A 2 5.60 -10.65 -8.55
C ARG A 2 6.07 -9.24 -8.19
N ASP A 3 7.24 -9.14 -7.56
CA ASP A 3 7.83 -7.86 -7.13
C ASP A 3 8.44 -7.04 -8.28
N SER A 4 8.60 -7.64 -9.46
CA SER A 4 8.98 -6.98 -10.71
C SER A 4 8.27 -7.62 -11.90
N TRP A 5 8.05 -6.82 -12.94
CA TRP A 5 7.54 -7.21 -14.24
C TRP A 5 8.54 -6.84 -15.32
N LYS A 6 8.65 -7.69 -16.35
CA LYS A 6 9.33 -7.28 -17.58
C LYS A 6 8.53 -6.20 -18.27
N LEU A 7 9.17 -5.09 -18.62
CA LEU A 7 8.51 -3.93 -19.19
C LEU A 7 7.78 -4.29 -20.49
N LYS A 8 8.51 -4.84 -21.47
CA LYS A 8 7.95 -5.19 -22.79
C LYS A 8 6.96 -6.35 -22.76
N GLU A 9 7.35 -7.45 -22.13
CA GLU A 9 6.60 -8.71 -22.20
C GLU A 9 5.39 -8.74 -21.27
N GLN A 10 5.40 -7.98 -20.16
CA GLN A 10 4.38 -8.10 -19.12
C GLN A 10 3.69 -6.78 -18.83
N ALA A 11 4.45 -5.74 -18.49
CA ALA A 11 3.86 -4.48 -18.05
C ALA A 11 3.03 -3.81 -19.15
N LEU A 12 3.58 -3.68 -20.36
CA LEU A 12 2.87 -3.03 -21.46
C LEU A 12 1.59 -3.77 -21.91
N PRO A 13 1.60 -5.11 -22.12
CA PRO A 13 0.38 -5.84 -22.43
C PRO A 13 -0.68 -5.70 -21.33
N LEU A 14 -0.28 -5.78 -20.06
CA LEU A 14 -1.22 -5.65 -18.94
C LEU A 14 -1.85 -4.26 -18.87
N LEU A 15 -1.09 -3.19 -19.16
CA LEU A 15 -1.63 -1.83 -19.24
C LEU A 15 -2.70 -1.69 -20.31
N LEU A 16 -2.62 -2.48 -21.39
CA LEU A 16 -3.63 -2.54 -22.45
C LEU A 16 -4.73 -3.57 -22.19
N GLY A 17 -4.74 -4.22 -21.01
CA GLY A 17 -5.72 -5.27 -20.68
C GLY A 17 -5.46 -6.61 -21.37
N ILE A 18 -4.29 -6.79 -21.97
CA ILE A 18 -3.91 -8.01 -22.70
C ILE A 18 -3.15 -8.93 -21.74
N LYS A 19 -3.49 -10.22 -21.76
CA LYS A 19 -2.72 -11.22 -21.03
C LYS A 19 -1.36 -11.41 -21.75
N PRO A 20 -0.22 -11.31 -21.04
CA PRO A 20 1.14 -11.38 -21.61
C PRO A 20 1.39 -12.57 -22.56
N ASP A 21 0.88 -13.74 -22.22
CA ASP A 21 1.12 -14.98 -22.97
C ASP A 21 0.13 -15.19 -24.13
N SER A 22 -0.79 -14.26 -24.36
CA SER A 22 -1.85 -14.39 -25.35
C SER A 22 -1.98 -13.17 -26.26
N ILE A 23 -0.88 -12.47 -26.53
CA ILE A 23 -0.89 -11.39 -27.53
C ILE A 23 -1.29 -12.04 -28.86
N PRO A 24 -2.47 -11.73 -29.42
CA PRO A 24 -2.90 -12.32 -30.68
C PRO A 24 -2.04 -11.71 -31.78
N SER A 25 -1.15 -12.51 -32.37
CA SER A 25 -0.29 -12.11 -33.50
C SER A 25 -1.08 -11.68 -34.74
N GLU A 26 -2.39 -11.95 -34.77
CA GLU A 26 -3.30 -11.64 -35.88
C GLU A 26 -3.99 -10.29 -35.73
N ASN A 27 -3.89 -9.62 -34.57
CA ASN A 27 -4.49 -8.30 -34.37
C ASN A 27 -3.46 -7.20 -34.62
N GLU A 28 -3.33 -6.79 -35.88
CA GLU A 28 -2.37 -5.77 -36.32
C GLU A 28 -2.52 -4.43 -35.58
N GLU A 29 -3.75 -4.03 -35.23
CA GLU A 29 -4.01 -2.79 -34.49
C GLU A 29 -3.45 -2.85 -33.06
N LEU A 30 -3.66 -3.97 -32.36
CA LEU A 30 -3.11 -4.17 -31.01
C LEU A 30 -1.59 -4.27 -31.03
N VAL A 31 -1.01 -4.93 -32.04
CA VAL A 31 0.45 -5.00 -32.21
C VAL A 31 1.02 -3.61 -32.45
N ALA A 32 0.42 -2.81 -33.32
CA ALA A 32 0.86 -1.43 -33.58
C ALA A 32 0.77 -0.56 -32.32
N ARG A 33 -0.33 -0.63 -31.56
CA ARG A 33 -0.48 0.08 -30.29
C ARG A 33 0.58 -0.35 -29.27
N LEU A 34 0.92 -1.63 -29.21
CA LEU A 34 1.95 -2.14 -28.30
C LEU A 34 3.34 -1.64 -28.71
N ASP A 35 3.65 -1.60 -30.01
CA ASP A 35 4.92 -1.09 -30.53
C ASP A 35 5.08 0.42 -30.32
N ASP A 36 4.00 1.19 -30.47
CA ASP A 36 3.98 2.62 -30.14
C ASP A 36 4.21 2.85 -28.65
N LEU A 37 3.52 2.08 -27.80
CA LEU A 37 3.65 2.14 -26.36
C LEU A 37 5.06 1.74 -25.91
N TRP A 38 5.65 0.73 -26.55
CA TRP A 38 7.03 0.30 -26.34
C TRP A 38 8.02 1.39 -26.72
N SER A 39 7.84 2.01 -27.89
CA SER A 39 8.68 3.10 -28.36
C SER A 39 8.62 4.31 -27.43
N HIS A 40 7.43 4.63 -26.91
CA HIS A 40 7.24 5.67 -25.92
C HIS A 40 7.94 5.32 -24.60
N ALA A 41 7.68 4.13 -24.04
CA ALA A 41 8.28 3.68 -22.80
C ALA A 41 9.82 3.70 -22.87
N ASN A 42 10.39 3.25 -23.99
CA ASN A 42 11.83 3.24 -24.21
C ASN A 42 12.43 4.66 -24.19
N LYS A 43 11.77 5.62 -24.85
CA LYS A 43 12.16 7.05 -24.76
C LYS A 43 12.11 7.56 -23.32
N CYS A 44 11.05 7.24 -22.58
CA CYS A 44 10.91 7.66 -21.17
C CYS A 44 11.99 7.06 -20.27
N VAL A 45 12.37 5.79 -20.47
CA VAL A 45 13.49 5.17 -19.73
C VAL A 45 14.80 5.87 -20.06
N LYS A 46 15.07 6.14 -21.34
CA LYS A 46 16.29 6.84 -21.78
C LYS A 46 16.38 8.27 -21.24
N GLN A 47 15.25 8.96 -21.15
CA GLN A 47 15.14 10.31 -20.57
C GLN A 47 15.13 10.31 -19.03
N GLY A 48 15.06 9.14 -18.38
CA GLY A 48 15.00 9.04 -16.93
C GLY A 48 13.65 9.40 -16.31
N VAL A 49 12.59 9.47 -17.12
CA VAL A 49 11.21 9.69 -16.66
C VAL A 49 10.58 8.40 -16.15
N LEU A 50 10.95 7.25 -16.74
CA LEU A 50 10.50 5.93 -16.32
C LEU A 50 11.64 5.17 -15.64
N GLU A 51 11.46 4.84 -14.36
CA GLU A 51 12.46 4.11 -13.59
C GLU A 51 12.34 2.60 -13.82
N VAL A 52 13.45 1.99 -14.27
CA VAL A 52 13.60 0.53 -14.42
C VAL A 52 14.75 0.05 -13.54
N ARG A 53 14.61 -1.14 -12.95
CA ARG A 53 15.56 -1.67 -11.95
C ARG A 53 16.94 -2.00 -12.53
N ASN A 54 17.00 -2.37 -13.80
CA ASN A 54 18.20 -2.87 -14.48
C ASN A 54 18.47 -2.08 -15.77
N ARG A 55 18.51 -0.75 -15.67
CA ARG A 55 18.70 0.16 -16.81
C ARG A 55 19.97 -0.11 -17.63
N GLN A 56 21.04 -0.60 -17.00
CA GLN A 56 22.30 -0.94 -17.64
C GLN A 56 22.26 -2.27 -18.42
N GLY A 57 21.18 -3.05 -18.27
CA GLY A 57 20.94 -4.29 -19.02
C GLY A 57 20.39 -4.04 -20.43
N LYS A 58 20.10 -5.14 -21.13
CA LYS A 58 19.43 -5.11 -22.44
C LYS A 58 18.03 -4.50 -22.32
N GLU A 59 17.63 -3.71 -23.31
CA GLU A 59 16.34 -2.99 -23.30
C GLU A 59 15.14 -3.95 -23.15
N GLU A 60 15.18 -5.09 -23.83
CA GLU A 60 14.14 -6.13 -23.79
C GLU A 60 14.01 -6.80 -22.43
N ALA A 61 15.08 -6.75 -21.62
CA ALA A 61 15.13 -7.36 -20.29
C ALA A 61 14.82 -6.35 -19.18
N TRP A 62 14.44 -5.11 -19.50
CA TRP A 62 14.16 -4.10 -18.49
C TRP A 62 13.00 -4.52 -17.58
N GLU A 63 13.23 -4.41 -16.28
CA GLU A 63 12.28 -4.73 -15.24
C GLU A 63 11.77 -3.47 -14.55
N ILE A 64 10.47 -3.43 -14.34
CA ILE A 64 9.76 -2.32 -13.70
C ILE A 64 8.90 -2.85 -12.55
N SER A 65 8.67 -2.02 -11.54
CA SER A 65 7.69 -2.36 -10.49
C SER A 65 6.26 -2.15 -11.01
N PRO A 66 5.28 -2.98 -10.59
CA PRO A 66 3.89 -2.82 -11.02
C PRO A 66 3.31 -1.43 -10.73
N VAL A 67 3.67 -0.86 -9.57
CA VAL A 67 3.23 0.48 -9.15
C VAL A 67 3.84 1.56 -10.04
N GLU A 68 5.13 1.46 -10.37
CA GLU A 68 5.80 2.46 -11.22
C GLU A 68 5.27 2.40 -12.66
N ALA A 69 5.01 1.19 -13.18
CA ALA A 69 4.38 1.02 -14.48
C ALA A 69 2.98 1.65 -14.54
N TYR A 70 2.16 1.44 -13.51
CA TYR A 70 0.84 2.03 -13.40
C TYR A 70 0.88 3.56 -13.24
N ARG A 71 1.79 4.06 -12.39
CA ARG A 71 2.00 5.50 -12.19
C ARG A 71 2.44 6.19 -13.48
N TRP A 72 3.36 5.58 -14.21
CA TRP A 72 3.78 6.08 -15.51
C TRP A 72 2.62 6.10 -16.51
N ALA A 73 1.82 5.04 -16.56
CA ALA A 73 0.67 4.96 -17.45
C ALA A 73 -0.36 6.05 -17.16
N THR A 74 -0.68 6.27 -15.89
CA THR A 74 -1.63 7.31 -15.45
C THR A 74 -1.13 8.73 -15.73
N ILE A 75 0.14 9.03 -15.46
CA ILE A 75 0.77 10.32 -15.82
C ILE A 75 0.79 10.52 -17.34
N GLY A 76 1.10 9.45 -18.08
CA GLY A 76 1.13 9.41 -19.54
C GLY A 76 -0.25 9.45 -20.20
N ARG A 77 -1.34 9.47 -19.41
CA ARG A 77 -2.74 9.39 -19.88
C ARG A 77 -2.99 8.19 -20.80
N ILE A 78 -2.30 7.08 -20.53
CA ILE A 78 -2.57 5.81 -21.18
C ILE A 78 -3.87 5.26 -20.58
N GLU A 79 -4.81 4.87 -21.42
CA GLU A 79 -6.06 4.23 -20.98
C GLU A 79 -5.74 2.86 -20.39
N VAL A 80 -5.94 2.72 -19.08
CA VAL A 80 -5.73 1.48 -18.33
C VAL A 80 -7.09 0.90 -17.95
N PRO A 81 -7.32 -0.42 -18.08
CA PRO A 81 -8.57 -1.06 -17.68
C PRO A 81 -8.95 -0.78 -16.23
N ASP A 82 -10.24 -0.57 -15.97
CA ASP A 82 -10.78 -0.23 -14.65
C ASP A 82 -10.45 -1.27 -13.58
N GLU A 83 -10.42 -2.56 -13.96
CA GLU A 83 -10.08 -3.66 -13.07
C GLU A 83 -8.64 -3.57 -12.59
N LEU A 84 -7.72 -3.22 -13.52
CA LEU A 84 -6.31 -3.04 -13.20
C LEU A 84 -6.11 -1.77 -12.37
N SER A 85 -6.82 -0.68 -12.69
CA SER A 85 -6.80 0.56 -11.92
C SER A 85 -7.25 0.34 -10.47
N THR A 86 -8.40 -0.30 -10.26
CA THR A 86 -8.92 -0.61 -8.93
C THR A 86 -7.93 -1.43 -8.11
N LEU A 87 -7.32 -2.44 -8.73
CA LEU A 87 -6.31 -3.28 -8.10
C LEU A 87 -5.06 -2.48 -7.73
N MET A 88 -4.58 -1.63 -8.63
CA MET A 88 -3.37 -0.82 -8.43
C MET A 88 -3.57 0.29 -7.40
N GLU A 89 -4.75 0.89 -7.32
CA GLU A 89 -5.12 1.84 -6.27
C GLU A 89 -5.09 1.17 -4.89
N PHE A 90 -5.70 -0.04 -4.78
CA PHE A 90 -5.64 -0.82 -3.56
C PHE A 90 -4.20 -1.16 -3.18
N ILE A 91 -3.41 -1.67 -4.12
CA ILE A 91 -2.00 -2.00 -3.88
C ILE A 91 -1.21 -0.77 -3.47
N SER A 92 -1.37 0.36 -4.17
CA SER A 92 -0.68 1.61 -3.85
C SER A 92 -1.03 2.11 -2.45
N SER A 93 -2.30 2.01 -2.04
CA SER A 93 -2.74 2.36 -0.68
C SER A 93 -2.15 1.46 0.41
N THR A 94 -1.83 0.21 0.06
CA THR A 94 -1.30 -0.80 1.01
C THR A 94 0.24 -0.81 1.03
N VAL A 95 0.88 -0.56 -0.11
CA VAL A 95 2.34 -0.60 -0.32
C VAL A 95 3.02 0.74 0.00
N ASN A 96 2.35 1.88 -0.22
CA ASN A 96 2.89 3.19 0.21
C ASN A 96 3.07 3.28 1.72
N LYS A 97 2.30 2.51 2.52
CA LYS A 97 2.53 2.37 3.96
C LYS A 97 3.87 1.70 4.32
N LYS A 98 4.50 0.98 3.38
CA LYS A 98 5.78 0.29 3.59
C LYS A 98 6.97 1.08 3.02
N ASN A 99 6.81 1.78 1.90
CA ASN A 99 7.91 2.45 1.21
C ASN A 99 8.18 3.91 1.64
N LEU A 100 7.26 4.56 2.37
CA LEU A 100 7.57 5.81 3.06
C LEU A 100 8.61 5.65 4.18
N THR A 101 9.01 4.42 4.53
CA THR A 101 10.02 4.17 5.58
C THR A 101 11.43 3.89 5.08
N ALA A 102 11.65 3.80 3.76
CA ALA A 102 12.95 3.39 3.21
C ALA A 102 13.65 4.45 2.33
N SER A 103 12.91 5.40 1.75
CA SER A 103 13.47 6.33 0.75
C SER A 103 13.35 7.82 1.10
N GLU A 104 13.35 8.16 2.39
CA GLU A 104 13.59 9.53 2.88
C GLU A 104 14.88 9.63 3.72
N LEU A 105 15.77 8.64 3.62
CA LEU A 105 17.15 8.74 4.10
C LEU A 105 18.03 9.30 2.98
N THR A 106 17.91 10.60 2.69
CA THR A 106 18.97 11.49 2.13
C THR A 106 18.38 12.80 1.62
N THR A 107 17.71 13.58 2.46
CA THR A 107 17.91 15.04 2.50
C THR A 107 17.19 15.66 3.69
N ASN A 108 17.98 16.39 4.49
CA ASN A 108 17.57 17.42 5.44
C ASN A 108 16.88 16.97 6.73
N SER A 109 17.76 16.70 7.69
CA SER A 109 17.64 16.86 9.14
C SER A 109 16.63 17.90 9.63
N ASN A 110 15.92 17.47 10.69
CA ASN A 110 15.31 18.25 11.78
C ASN A 110 13.99 18.99 11.50
N ASP A 111 12.86 18.26 11.55
CA ASP A 111 11.75 18.57 12.49
C ASP A 111 10.48 17.68 12.37
N ASN A 112 10.37 16.75 11.40
CA ASN A 112 9.09 16.05 11.15
C ASN A 112 8.90 14.66 11.82
N ASN A 113 9.93 14.09 12.46
CA ASN A 113 9.88 12.70 12.96
C ASN A 113 8.79 12.41 14.02
N ALA A 114 8.42 13.40 14.83
CA ALA A 114 7.45 13.18 15.92
C ALA A 114 6.02 13.04 15.42
N ALA A 115 5.64 13.78 14.37
CA ALA A 115 4.31 13.74 13.79
C ALA A 115 4.06 12.41 13.06
N ASP A 116 5.04 11.96 12.29
CA ASP A 116 4.95 10.70 11.54
C ASP A 116 4.95 9.49 12.47
N GLN A 117 5.78 9.52 13.52
CA GLN A 117 5.77 8.48 14.55
C GLN A 117 4.43 8.43 15.31
N PHE A 118 3.80 9.59 15.55
CA PHE A 118 2.49 9.65 16.20
C PHE A 118 1.38 9.11 15.30
N VAL A 119 1.37 9.45 14.00
CA VAL A 119 0.41 8.93 13.02
C VAL A 119 0.53 7.41 12.91
N TRP A 120 1.76 6.91 12.79
CA TRP A 120 2.02 5.47 12.71
C TRP A 120 1.56 4.74 13.97
N SER A 121 1.93 5.26 15.14
CA SER A 121 1.54 4.68 16.44
C SER A 121 0.02 4.68 16.64
N ARG A 122 -0.67 5.72 16.16
CA ARG A 122 -2.12 5.82 16.18
C ARG A 122 -2.77 4.73 15.31
N GLU A 123 -2.33 4.55 14.08
CA GLU A 123 -2.89 3.51 13.19
C GLU A 123 -2.68 2.11 13.78
N GLN A 124 -1.50 1.84 14.35
CA GLN A 124 -1.21 0.56 14.99
C GLN A 124 -2.15 0.26 16.16
N VAL A 125 -2.37 1.24 17.04
CA VAL A 125 -3.27 1.07 18.19
C VAL A 125 -4.72 0.86 17.74
N LEU A 126 -5.19 1.58 16.71
CA LEU A 126 -6.53 1.38 16.16
C LEU A 126 -6.69 0.02 15.48
N GLY A 127 -5.69 -0.41 14.71
CA GLY A 127 -5.69 -1.72 14.06
C GLY A 127 -5.75 -2.87 15.06
N MET A 128 -4.94 -2.81 16.12
CA MET A 128 -4.99 -3.80 17.20
C MET A 128 -6.33 -3.77 17.94
N ALA A 129 -6.86 -2.58 18.24
CA ALA A 129 -8.15 -2.46 18.90
C ALA A 129 -9.29 -3.05 18.07
N LEU A 130 -9.29 -2.82 16.76
CA LEU A 130 -10.26 -3.40 15.83
C LEU A 130 -10.15 -4.93 15.79
N ALA A 131 -8.94 -5.46 15.67
CA ALA A 131 -8.73 -6.90 15.64
C ALA A 131 -9.15 -7.59 16.96
N ILE A 132 -8.88 -6.94 18.10
CA ILE A 132 -9.29 -7.43 19.42
C ILE A 132 -10.82 -7.41 19.57
N LEU A 133 -11.49 -6.36 19.07
CA LEU A 133 -12.95 -6.28 19.08
C LEU A 133 -13.58 -7.36 18.20
N ALA A 134 -12.99 -7.65 17.04
CA ALA A 134 -13.48 -8.69 16.14
C ALA A 134 -13.23 -10.11 16.69
N ALA A 135 -12.05 -10.37 17.25
CA ALA A 135 -11.66 -11.70 17.71
C ALA A 135 -12.15 -12.03 19.13
N TYR A 136 -12.34 -11.02 19.99
CA TYR A 136 -12.66 -11.20 21.41
C TYR A 136 -13.73 -10.19 21.90
N PRO A 137 -14.92 -10.13 21.26
CA PRO A 137 -15.95 -9.14 21.59
C PRO A 137 -16.38 -9.19 23.06
N ASP A 138 -16.53 -10.39 23.62
CA ASP A 138 -16.96 -10.59 25.02
C ASP A 138 -15.95 -10.07 26.04
N LYS A 139 -14.66 -10.17 25.70
CA LYS A 139 -13.57 -9.68 26.56
C LYS A 139 -13.44 -8.16 26.52
N CYS A 140 -14.07 -7.49 25.55
CA CYS A 140 -14.02 -6.05 25.39
C CYS A 140 -15.24 -5.34 25.99
N ARG A 141 -16.37 -6.03 26.17
CA ARG A 141 -17.63 -5.47 26.67
C ARG A 141 -17.73 -5.56 28.20
N ASN A 142 -18.49 -4.66 28.83
CA ASN A 142 -18.91 -4.77 30.23
C ASN A 142 -20.18 -5.61 30.37
N SER A 143 -20.65 -5.81 31.61
CA SER A 143 -21.92 -6.50 31.91
C SER A 143 -23.16 -5.85 31.28
N LYS A 144 -23.05 -4.60 30.80
CA LYS A 144 -24.11 -3.86 30.08
C LYS A 144 -23.93 -3.92 28.55
N GLY A 145 -23.05 -4.80 28.05
CA GLY A 145 -22.78 -4.95 26.61
C GLY A 145 -21.96 -3.81 25.98
N ARG A 146 -21.52 -2.80 26.75
CA ARG A 146 -20.76 -1.66 26.22
C ARG A 146 -19.27 -1.94 26.18
N VAL A 147 -18.63 -1.58 25.07
CA VAL A 147 -17.18 -1.68 24.90
C VAL A 147 -16.46 -0.79 25.93
N LYS A 148 -15.46 -1.35 26.61
CA LYS A 148 -14.62 -0.63 27.57
C LYS A 148 -13.19 -0.52 27.05
N VAL A 149 -12.75 0.71 26.83
CA VAL A 149 -11.37 1.03 26.41
C VAL A 149 -10.32 0.39 27.32
N GLY A 150 -10.52 0.43 28.64
CA GLY A 150 -9.59 -0.18 29.59
C GLY A 150 -9.40 -1.70 29.39
N LYS A 151 -10.45 -2.41 28.94
CA LYS A 151 -10.34 -3.84 28.62
C LYS A 151 -9.58 -4.06 27.32
N ILE A 152 -9.82 -3.24 26.30
CA ILE A 152 -9.07 -3.29 25.03
C ILE A 152 -7.58 -3.06 25.29
N ILE A 153 -7.23 -2.01 26.03
CA ILE A 153 -5.82 -1.69 26.34
C ILE A 153 -5.16 -2.80 27.15
N SER A 154 -5.86 -3.39 28.10
CA SER A 154 -5.34 -4.54 28.86
C SER A 154 -4.98 -5.71 27.94
N ILE A 155 -5.81 -5.99 26.93
CA ILE A 155 -5.56 -7.07 25.97
C ILE A 155 -4.44 -6.69 24.99
N ILE A 156 -4.39 -5.43 24.55
CA ILE A 156 -3.28 -4.90 23.74
C ILE A 156 -1.96 -5.10 24.50
N ASN A 157 -1.88 -4.68 25.76
CA ASN A 157 -0.66 -4.81 26.55
C ASN A 157 -0.30 -6.28 26.84
N GLN A 158 -1.30 -7.13 27.10
CA GLN A 158 -1.07 -8.56 27.31
C GLN A 158 -0.55 -9.27 26.06
N LYS A 159 -1.00 -8.85 24.87
CA LYS A 159 -0.60 -9.45 23.60
C LYS A 159 0.47 -8.64 22.88
N ALA A 160 0.95 -7.53 23.43
CA ALA A 160 1.82 -6.59 22.73
C ALA A 160 3.03 -7.29 22.09
N ASP A 161 3.68 -8.19 22.83
CA ASP A 161 4.85 -8.94 22.34
C ASP A 161 4.53 -9.81 21.11
N PHE A 162 3.31 -10.34 21.00
CA PHE A 162 2.87 -11.11 19.83
C PHE A 162 2.61 -10.22 18.61
N TRP A 163 2.05 -9.02 18.80
CA TRP A 163 1.66 -8.12 17.70
C TRP A 163 2.78 -7.19 17.26
N LEU A 164 3.68 -6.82 18.18
CA LEU A 164 4.70 -5.80 18.01
C LEU A 164 6.12 -6.34 18.15
N GLY A 165 6.29 -7.60 18.56
CA GLY A 165 7.60 -8.16 18.89
C GLY A 165 8.26 -7.37 20.02
N ASN A 166 9.54 -7.03 19.86
CA ASN A 166 10.29 -6.18 20.80
C ASN A 166 9.97 -4.67 20.69
N LYS A 167 8.99 -4.26 19.87
CA LYS A 167 8.64 -2.84 19.68
C LYS A 167 7.50 -2.45 20.61
N LYS A 168 7.56 -1.23 21.14
CA LYS A 168 6.45 -0.62 21.90
C LYS A 168 5.54 0.18 20.96
N THR A 169 4.29 0.39 21.36
CA THR A 169 3.25 1.12 20.60
C THR A 169 3.56 2.59 20.35
N GLY A 170 4.72 3.12 20.75
CA GLY A 170 5.09 4.54 20.63
C GLY A 170 4.22 5.52 21.44
N LEU A 171 3.04 5.09 21.90
CA LEU A 171 2.06 5.86 22.66
C LEU A 171 2.05 5.46 24.13
N THR A 172 1.87 6.45 25.00
CA THR A 172 1.61 6.22 26.42
C THR A 172 0.22 5.61 26.62
N GLU A 173 0.01 4.94 27.75
CA GLU A 173 -1.29 4.35 28.08
C GLU A 173 -2.41 5.40 28.09
N THR A 174 -2.14 6.61 28.56
CA THR A 174 -3.08 7.74 28.55
C THR A 174 -3.43 8.15 27.13
N ALA A 175 -2.43 8.29 26.25
CA ALA A 175 -2.67 8.64 24.85
C ALA A 175 -3.47 7.55 24.12
N MET A 176 -3.22 6.27 24.43
CA MET A 176 -4.02 5.16 23.91
C MET A 176 -5.46 5.22 24.41
N LYS A 177 -5.70 5.56 25.69
CA LYS A 177 -7.05 5.73 26.24
C LYS A 177 -7.82 6.82 25.52
N ASP A 178 -7.21 7.99 25.36
CA ASP A 178 -7.88 9.14 24.74
C ASP A 178 -8.20 8.89 23.26
N LEU A 179 -7.26 8.29 22.55
CA LEU A 179 -7.42 7.90 21.15
C LEU A 179 -8.55 6.87 20.96
N LEU A 180 -8.60 5.84 21.80
CA LEU A 180 -9.64 4.82 21.71
C LEU A 180 -11.01 5.33 22.16
N ASN A 181 -11.07 6.18 23.19
CA ASN A 181 -12.33 6.84 23.58
C ASN A 181 -12.88 7.70 22.43
N LYS A 182 -12.01 8.51 21.81
CA LYS A 182 -12.39 9.34 20.67
C LYS A 182 -12.89 8.48 19.51
N TRP A 183 -12.17 7.41 19.18
CA TRP A 183 -12.54 6.51 18.10
C TRP A 183 -13.87 5.78 18.35
N LEU A 184 -14.07 5.20 19.54
CA LEU A 184 -15.34 4.53 19.87
C LEU A 184 -16.54 5.46 19.81
N ASN A 185 -16.38 6.74 20.19
CA ASN A 185 -17.44 7.75 20.10
C ASN A 185 -17.73 8.18 18.66
N THR A 186 -16.83 7.91 17.71
CA THR A 186 -17.09 8.13 16.26
C THR A 186 -17.79 6.96 15.60
N LEU A 187 -17.83 5.79 16.25
CA LEU A 187 -18.58 4.65 15.73
C LEU A 187 -20.08 4.86 15.98
N PRO A 188 -20.95 4.50 15.03
CA PRO A 188 -22.39 4.56 15.24
C PRO A 188 -22.75 3.77 16.49
N GLU A 189 -23.57 4.34 17.37
CA GLU A 189 -24.14 3.58 18.49
C GLU A 189 -24.87 2.37 17.89
N GLN A 190 -24.45 1.17 18.31
CA GLN A 190 -25.00 -0.15 17.94
C GLN A 190 -24.30 -0.84 16.75
N MET A 191 -23.13 -1.44 17.02
CA MET A 191 -22.90 -2.78 16.49
C MET A 191 -23.55 -3.77 17.45
N PRO A 192 -24.53 -4.59 16.99
CA PRO A 192 -25.10 -5.66 17.81
C PRO A 192 -24.01 -6.58 18.43
#